data_AF-A0A378NAA9-F1
#
_entry.id   AF-A0A378NAA9-F1
#
_cell.length_a   1.000
_cell.length_b   1.000
_cell.length_c   1.000
_cell.angle_alpha   90.00
_cell.angle_beta   90.00
_cell.angle_gamma   90.00
#
_symmetry.space_group_name_H-M   'P 1'
#
loop_
_entity.id
_entity.type
_entity.pdbx_description
1 polymer ?
#
loop_
_entity_poly.entity_id
_entity_poly.type
_entity_poly.pdbx_seq_one_letter_code
_entity_poly.pdbx_strand_id
1 'polypeptide(L)' 'MPIGGYATLEGDELTLNALVGSLDGSQIIRASAKGHKQEAEQLGILVAEQLLAQGADKILAAVYNENVQ' A
#
# COMPACT_ATOMS: atom_id res chain seq x y z
N MET A 1 -10.86 -4.51 -5.01
CA MET A 1 -9.86 -4.24 -3.96
C MET A 1 -9.35 -2.82 -4.09
N PRO A 2 -9.57 -1.93 -3.10
CA PRO A 2 -9.16 -0.52 -3.15
C PRO A 2 -7.70 -0.33 -2.67
N ILE A 3 -6.76 -0.86 -3.45
CA ILE A 3 -5.32 -0.81 -3.17
C ILE A 3 -4.62 -0.23 -4.40
N GLY A 4 -3.65 0.66 -4.19
CA GLY A 4 -2.81 1.20 -5.25
C GLY A 4 -1.34 1.21 -4.86
N GLY A 5 -0.47 0.94 -5.83
CA GLY A 5 0.99 1.03 -5.70
C GLY A 5 1.59 1.66 -6.96
N TYR A 6 2.49 2.62 -6.78
CA TYR A 6 3.19 3.31 -7.86
C TYR A 6 4.65 3.54 -7.47
N ALA A 7 5.56 3.14 -8.35
CA ALA A 7 6.99 3.32 -8.12
C ALA A 7 7.66 4.13 -9.24
N THR A 8 8.66 4.92 -8.86
CA THR A 8 9.59 5.60 -9.78
C THR A 8 10.99 5.07 -9.55
N LEU A 9 11.79 5.02 -10.62
CA LEU A 9 13.20 4.64 -10.57
C LEU A 9 14.05 5.79 -11.11
N GLU A 10 14.96 6.29 -10.27
CA GLU A 10 15.91 7.35 -10.61
C GLU A 10 17.32 6.81 -10.39
N GLY A 11 17.99 6.42 -11.49
CA GLY A 11 19.24 5.68 -11.42
C GLY A 11 19.04 4.32 -10.75
N ASP A 12 19.60 4.15 -9.55
CA ASP A 12 19.45 2.94 -8.73
C ASP A 12 18.53 3.11 -7.52
N GLU A 13 17.98 4.31 -7.30
CA GLU A 13 17.01 4.58 -6.24
C GLU A 13 15.59 4.30 -6.73
N LEU A 14 14.91 3.34 -6.09
CA LEU A 14 13.49 3.06 -6.27
C LEU A 14 12.70 3.79 -5.19
N THR A 15 11.71 4.58 -5.58
CA THR A 15 10.72 5.18 -4.67
C THR A 15 9.38 4.48 -4.86
N LEU A 16 8.87 3.80 -3.83
CA LEU A 16 7.55 3.18 -3.84
C LEU A 16 6.57 4.02 -3.03
N ASN A 17 5.43 4.37 -3.64
CA ASN A 17 4.28 5.00 -2.99
C ASN A 17 3.09 4.04 -3.07
N ALA A 18 2.38 3.84 -1.97
CA ALA A 18 1.19 3.00 -1.93
C ALA A 18 0.08 3.62 -1.10
N LEU A 19 -1.14 3.14 -1.34
CA LEU A 19 -2.33 3.54 -0.60
C LEU A 19 -3.34 2.41 -0.48
N VAL A 20 -4.16 2.49 0.56
CA VAL A 20 -5.37 1.69 0.77
C VAL A 20 -6.51 2.63 1.16
N GLY A 21 -7.67 2.50 0.51
CA GLY A 21 -8.81 3.39 0.77
C GLY A 21 -10.12 2.63 0.97
N SER A 22 -11.09 3.25 1.66
CA SER A 22 -12.46 2.74 1.71
C SER A 22 -13.16 2.92 0.35
N LEU A 23 -14.22 2.16 0.08
CA LEU A 23 -14.93 2.23 -1.21
C LEU A 23 -15.62 3.58 -1.44
N ASP A 24 -16.05 4.23 -0.37
CA ASP A 24 -16.65 5.56 -0.38
C ASP A 24 -15.60 6.70 -0.33
N GLY A 25 -14.31 6.36 -0.22
CA GLY A 25 -13.20 7.31 -0.13
C GLY A 25 -13.12 8.10 1.19
N SER A 26 -13.96 7.80 2.19
CA SER A 26 -13.94 8.47 3.51
C SER A 26 -12.63 8.27 4.28
N GLN A 27 -11.93 7.17 4.02
CA GLN A 27 -10.62 6.90 4.59
C GLN A 27 -9.62 6.52 3.50
N ILE A 28 -8.44 7.15 3.52
CA ILE A 28 -7.29 6.78 2.67
C ILE A 28 -6.04 6.77 3.54
N ILE A 29 -5.38 5.62 3.59
CA ILE A 29 -4.10 5.40 4.25
C ILE A 29 -3.02 5.37 3.17
N ARG A 30 -1.86 5.97 3.44
CA ARG A 30 -0.73 6.04 2.52
C ARG A 30 0.55 5.61 3.22
N ALA A 31 1.45 5.00 2.46
CA ALA A 31 2.80 4.70 2.89
C ALA A 31 3.75 4.84 1.72
N SER A 32 5.01 5.14 2.01
CA SER A 32 6.06 5.20 1.00
C SER A 32 7.41 4.84 1.60
N ALA A 33 8.28 4.31 0.75
CA ALA A 33 9.65 4.02 1.10
C ALA A 33 10.55 4.21 -0.12
N LYS A 34 11.83 4.44 0.14
CA LYS A 34 12.88 4.50 -0.86
C LYS A 34 13.98 3.50 -0.54
N GLY A 35 14.57 2.90 -1.55
CA GLY A 35 15.65 1.94 -1.38
C GLY A 35 16.38 1.68 -2.69
N HIS A 36 17.42 0.86 -2.63
CA HIS A 36 18.13 0.45 -3.83
C HIS A 36 17.23 -0.46 -4.68
N LYS A 37 17.30 -0.41 -6.00
CA LYS A 37 16.43 -1.21 -6.89
C LYS A 37 16.54 -2.72 -6.68
N GLN A 38 17.65 -3.21 -6.12
CA GLN A 38 17.84 -4.62 -5.77
C GLN A 38 17.06 -5.03 -4.51
N GLU A 39 16.59 -4.08 -3.72
CA GLU A 39 15.81 -4.29 -2.49
C GLU A 39 14.30 -4.11 -2.75
N ALA A 40 13.87 -4.10 -4.02
CA ALA A 40 12.48 -3.78 -4.40
C ALA A 40 11.42 -4.63 -3.69
N GLU A 41 11.71 -5.92 -3.47
CA GLU A 41 10.81 -6.83 -2.74
C GLU A 41 10.73 -6.46 -1.25
N GLN A 42 11.87 -6.27 -0.58
CA GLN A 42 11.89 -5.78 0.81
C GLN A 42 11.18 -4.43 0.94
N LEU A 43 11.35 -3.54 -0.03
CA LEU A 43 10.68 -2.24 -0.06
C LEU A 43 9.16 -2.39 -0.14
N GLY A 44 8.67 -3.34 -0.94
CA GLY A 44 7.25 -3.69 -1.03
C GLY A 44 6.69 -4.22 0.28
N ILE A 45 7.41 -5.15 0.93
CA ILE A 45 7.03 -5.70 2.24
C ILE A 45 6.97 -4.59 3.29
N LEU A 46 8.00 -3.74 3.36
CA LEU A 46 8.06 -2.62 4.30
C LEU A 46 6.87 -1.66 4.13
N VAL A 47 6.57 -1.27 2.89
CA VAL A 47 5.43 -0.39 2.61
C VAL A 47 4.09 -1.07 2.97
N ALA A 48 3.94 -2.36 2.69
CA ALA A 48 2.76 -3.11 3.09
C ALA A 48 2.60 -3.19 4.62
N GLU A 49 3.68 -3.47 5.36
CA GLU A 49 3.69 -3.48 6.82
C GLU A 49 3.34 -2.11 7.41
N GLN A 50 3.86 -1.03 6.82
CA GLN A 50 3.49 0.34 7.21
C GLN A 50 2.01 0.64 6.98
N LEU A 51 1.41 0.14 5.89
CA LEU A 51 -0.03 0.28 5.64
C LEU A 51 -0.84 -0.53 6.67
N LEU A 52 -0.44 -1.77 6.96
CA LEU A 52 -1.09 -2.63 7.94
C LEU A 52 -1.02 -2.03 9.35
N ALA A 53 0.13 -1.48 9.75
CA ALA A 53 0.30 -0.80 11.04
C ALA A 53 -0.61 0.42 11.20
N GLN A 54 -1.04 1.04 10.08
CA GLN A 54 -1.99 2.15 10.06
C GLN A 54 -3.46 1.71 10.02
N GLY A 55 -3.74 0.40 9.93
CA GLY A 55 -5.10 -0.14 9.92
C GLY A 55 -5.65 -0.43 8.52
N ALA A 56 -4.79 -0.60 7.51
CA ALA A 56 -5.24 -0.99 6.17
C ALA A 56 -5.98 -2.34 6.15
N ASP A 57 -5.63 -3.26 7.05
CA ASP A 57 -6.33 -4.53 7.26
C ASP A 57 -7.83 -4.34 7.52
N LYS A 58 -8.21 -3.36 8.35
CA LYS A 58 -9.61 -3.06 8.68
C LYS A 58 -10.38 -2.55 7.47
N ILE A 59 -9.76 -1.69 6.66
CA ILE A 59 -10.36 -1.18 5.42
C ILE A 59 -10.59 -2.33 4.44
N LEU A 60 -9.60 -3.21 4.27
CA LEU A 60 -9.70 -4.34 3.35
C LEU A 60 -10.72 -5.37 3.82
N ALA A 61 -10.78 -5.65 5.12
CA ALA A 61 -11.76 -6.57 5.71
C ALA A 61 -13.20 -6.10 5.48
N ALA A 62 -13.47 -4.79 5.62
CA ALA A 62 -14.78 -4.22 5.33
C ALA A 62 -15.20 -4.47 3.86
N VAL A 63 -14.27 -4.30 2.92
CA VAL A 63 -14.50 -4.57 1.49
C VAL A 63 -14.80 -6.05 1.23
N TYR A 64 -14.06 -6.97 1.84
CA TYR A 64 -14.30 -8.41 1.65
C TYR A 64 -15.69 -8.81 2.16
N ASN A 65 -16.12 -8.28 3.30
CA ASN A 65 -17.42 -8.62 3.90
C ASN A 65 -18.62 -8.13 3.06
N GLU A 66 -18.46 -7.05 2.29
CA GLU A 66 -19.52 -6.54 1.40
C GLU A 66 -19.71 -7.38 0.12
N ASN A 67 -18.72 -8.18 -0.28
CA ASN A 67 -18.75 -8.93 -1.55
C ASN A 67 -19.19 -10.41 -1.40
N VAL A 68 -19.61 -10.85 -0.21
CA VAL A 68 -20.03 -12.24 0.08
C VAL A 68 -21.54 -12.34 0.36
N GLN A 69 -22.37 -11.50 -0.27
CA GLN A 69 -23.83 -11.62 -0.26
C GLN A 69 -24.38 -12.22 -1.56
#